data_AF-A0A2X2SXT1-F1
#
_entry.id   AF-A0A2X2SXT1-F1
#
_cell.length_a   1.000
_cell.length_b   1.000
_cell.length_c   1.000
_cell.angle_alpha   90.00
_cell.angle_beta   90.00
_cell.angle_gamma   90.00
#
_symmetry.space_group_name_H-M   'P 1'
#
loop_
_entity.id
_entity.type
_entity.pdbx_description
1 polymer ?
#
loop_
_entity_poly.entity_id
_entity_poly.type
_entity_poly.pdbx_seq_one_letter_code
_entity_poly.pdbx_strand_id
1 'polypeptide(L)'
;MSQDTILIRTLGLQPYEPVSQAMHDFTDTRDDATADEIWLVEHPQVFTQGQAGKAEHVLMPGDIPVVQSDRGGQVTFHGPGQQVMYLLLNLKRRKLGVRSW
;
A
#
# COMPACT_ATOMS: atom_id res chain seq x y z
N MET A 1 3.34 9.69 -23.48
CA MET A 1 2.11 9.02 -23.01
C MET A 1 1.22 10.09 -22.40
N SER A 2 -0.11 10.07 -22.58
CA SER A 2 -0.96 11.13 -22.02
C SER A 2 -0.86 11.15 -20.50
N GLN A 3 -0.94 12.34 -19.88
CA GLN A 3 -0.91 12.51 -18.42
C GLN A 3 -2.09 11.82 -17.70
N ASP A 4 -3.06 11.30 -18.46
CA ASP A 4 -4.27 10.66 -17.94
C ASP A 4 -4.21 9.13 -17.88
N THR A 5 -3.18 8.51 -18.47
CA THR A 5 -3.07 7.04 -18.47
C THR A 5 -2.64 6.54 -17.09
N ILE A 6 -3.42 5.63 -16.51
CA ILE A 6 -3.08 4.90 -15.28
C ILE A 6 -2.79 3.45 -15.64
N LEU A 7 -1.66 2.92 -15.19
CA LEU A 7 -1.34 1.50 -15.38
C LEU A 7 -1.92 0.68 -14.22
N ILE A 8 -2.60 -0.41 -14.54
CA ILE A 8 -3.11 -1.36 -13.54
C ILE A 8 -2.20 -2.58 -13.54
N ARG A 9 -1.66 -2.92 -12.37
CA ARG A 9 -0.86 -4.14 -12.16
C ARG A 9 -1.65 -5.13 -11.32
N THR A 10 -1.76 -6.37 -11.79
CA THR A 10 -2.34 -7.48 -11.02
C THR A 10 -1.20 -8.39 -10.57
N LEU A 11 -0.91 -8.39 -9.27
CA LEU A 11 0.27 -9.05 -8.69
C LEU A 11 -0.04 -10.45 -8.13
N GLY A 12 -1.33 -10.76 -7.93
CA GLY A 12 -1.77 -12.02 -7.30
C GLY A 12 -1.47 -12.05 -5.80
N LEU A 13 -1.25 -13.25 -5.25
CA LEU A 13 -0.90 -13.45 -3.85
C LEU A 13 0.60 -13.21 -3.63
N GLN A 14 0.97 -12.20 -2.83
CA GLN A 14 2.37 -11.80 -2.60
C GLN A 14 2.65 -11.51 -1.12
N PRO A 15 3.86 -11.78 -0.61
CA PRO A 15 4.25 -11.35 0.73
C PRO A 15 4.18 -9.82 0.89
N TYR A 16 3.85 -9.34 2.09
CA TYR A 16 3.63 -7.91 2.33
C TYR A 16 4.89 -7.05 2.17
N GLU A 17 6.00 -7.44 2.82
CA GLU A 17 7.22 -6.60 2.86
C GLU A 17 7.84 -6.33 1.48
N PRO A 18 7.99 -7.31 0.56
CA PRO A 18 8.52 -7.04 -0.77
C PRO A 18 7.62 -6.12 -1.60
N VAL A 19 6.30 -6.23 -1.46
CA VAL A 19 5.36 -5.34 -2.15
C VAL A 19 5.44 -3.94 -1.57
N SER A 20 5.54 -3.81 -0.24
CA SER A 20 5.78 -2.52 0.42
C SER A 20 7.05 -1.87 -0.10
N GLN A 21 8.18 -2.59 -0.09
CA GLN A 21 9.46 -2.06 -0.56
C GLN A 21 9.39 -1.64 -2.03
N ALA A 22 8.73 -2.44 -2.89
CA ALA A 22 8.56 -2.08 -4.29
C ALA A 22 7.71 -0.80 -4.47
N MET A 23 6.71 -0.55 -3.61
CA MET A 23 5.96 0.71 -3.62
C MET A 23 6.83 1.90 -3.21
N HIS A 24 7.68 1.72 -2.21
CA HIS A 24 8.66 2.73 -1.78
C HIS A 24 9.63 3.04 -2.92
N ASP A 25 10.26 2.02 -3.51
CA ASP A 25 11.21 2.18 -4.61
C ASP A 25 10.57 2.85 -5.83
N PHE A 26 9.34 2.44 -6.19
CA PHE A 26 8.58 3.10 -7.26
C PHE A 26 8.34 4.58 -6.95
N THR A 27 7.95 4.89 -5.71
CA THR A 27 7.63 6.26 -5.30
C THR A 27 8.87 7.15 -5.21
N ASP A 28 10.00 6.61 -4.81
CA ASP A 28 11.26 7.35 -4.61
C ASP A 28 11.99 7.60 -5.94
N THR A 29 11.85 6.70 -6.91
CA THR A 29 12.53 6.79 -8.21
C THR A 29 11.70 7.43 -9.32
N ARG A 30 10.39 7.64 -9.11
CA ARG A 30 9.52 8.24 -10.13
C ARG A 30 9.88 9.69 -10.43
N ASP A 31 9.63 10.08 -11.67
CA ASP A 31 9.73 11.45 -12.16
C ASP A 31 8.37 11.97 -12.70
N ASP A 32 8.37 13.19 -13.24
CA ASP A 32 7.16 13.81 -13.80
C ASP A 32 6.59 13.07 -15.02
N ALA A 33 7.40 12.24 -15.70
CA ALA A 33 7.02 11.44 -16.86
C ALA A 33 6.53 10.03 -16.48
N THR A 34 6.83 9.57 -15.27
CA THR A 34 6.44 8.25 -14.77
C THR A 34 4.92 8.16 -14.63
N ALA A 35 4.30 7.18 -15.30
CA ALA A 35 2.86 6.97 -15.25
C ALA A 35 2.41 6.62 -13.83
N ASP A 36 1.20 7.05 -13.44
CA ASP A 36 0.62 6.60 -12.17
C ASP A 36 0.19 5.14 -12.26
N GLU A 37 0.24 4.45 -11.13
CA GLU A 37 -0.07 3.02 -11.08
C GLU A 37 -1.08 2.67 -9.99
N ILE A 38 -1.87 1.63 -10.26
CA ILE A 38 -2.74 0.97 -9.30
C ILE A 38 -2.30 -0.48 -9.21
N TRP A 39 -1.92 -0.93 -8.02
CA TRP A 39 -1.50 -2.30 -7.80
C TRP A 39 -2.60 -3.07 -7.07
N LEU A 40 -3.03 -4.17 -7.68
CA LEU A 40 -4.01 -5.11 -7.15
C LEU A 40 -3.26 -6.35 -6.67
N VAL A 41 -3.34 -6.61 -5.37
CA VAL A 41 -2.59 -7.68 -4.71
C VAL A 41 -3.44 -8.32 -3.60
N GLU A 42 -3.19 -9.59 -3.33
CA GLU A 42 -3.62 -10.26 -2.09
C GLU A 42 -2.38 -10.58 -1.27
N HIS A 43 -2.52 -10.63 0.05
CA HIS A 43 -1.41 -11.01 0.93
C HIS A 43 -1.69 -12.34 1.64
N PRO A 44 -0.66 -13.16 1.90
CA PRO A 44 -0.72 -14.13 2.99
C PRO A 44 -1.15 -13.46 4.29
N GLN A 45 -1.61 -14.26 5.26
CA GLN A 45 -2.05 -13.74 6.55
C GLN A 45 -0.97 -12.83 7.17
N VAL A 46 -1.33 -11.58 7.45
CA VAL A 46 -0.42 -10.59 8.04
C VAL A 46 -1.21 -9.52 8.80
N PHE A 47 -0.72 -9.14 9.97
CA PHE A 47 -1.13 -7.91 10.63
C PHE A 47 -0.18 -6.78 10.24
N THR A 48 -0.74 -5.62 9.88
CA THR A 48 0.06 -4.41 9.66
C THR A 48 -0.31 -3.37 10.69
N GLN A 49 0.68 -2.74 11.30
CA GLN A 49 0.50 -1.67 12.28
C GLN A 49 0.89 -0.34 11.64
N GLY A 50 -0.09 0.56 11.47
CA GLY A 50 0.17 1.92 10.98
C GLY A 50 0.77 2.82 12.05
N GLN A 51 1.15 4.04 11.66
CA GLN A 51 1.84 5.03 12.51
C GLN A 51 1.07 5.44 13.77
N ALA A 52 -0.26 5.34 13.79
CA ALA A 52 -1.08 5.62 14.96
C ALA A 52 -1.36 4.38 15.82
N GLY A 53 -0.86 3.22 15.41
CA GLY A 53 -0.96 1.97 16.16
C GLY A 53 0.05 1.94 17.29
N LYS A 54 -0.37 1.47 18.47
CA LYS A 54 0.53 1.12 19.56
C LYS A 54 0.78 -0.38 19.56
N ALA A 55 1.97 -0.80 20.00
CA ALA A 55 2.34 -2.22 20.06
C ALA A 55 1.34 -3.05 20.89
N GLU A 56 0.75 -2.44 21.93
CA GLU A 56 -0.28 -3.02 22.79
C GLU A 56 -1.64 -3.31 22.09
N HIS A 57 -1.87 -2.79 20.87
CA HIS A 57 -3.11 -3.05 20.13
C HIS A 57 -3.13 -4.41 19.43
N VAL A 58 -2.00 -5.13 19.36
CA VAL A 58 -1.94 -6.51 18.86
C VAL A 58 -1.93 -7.46 20.04
N LEU A 59 -3.12 -7.85 20.49
CA LEU A 59 -3.25 -8.56 21.76
C LEU A 59 -2.76 -10.01 21.69
N MET A 60 -2.96 -10.72 20.57
CA MET A 60 -2.60 -12.15 20.41
C MET A 60 -2.46 -12.53 18.92
N PRO A 61 -1.34 -12.25 18.24
CA PRO A 61 -1.20 -12.50 16.80
C PRO A 61 -1.06 -13.99 16.44
N GLY A 62 -0.79 -14.87 17.42
CA GLY A 62 -0.46 -16.28 17.14
C GLY A 62 0.79 -16.38 16.26
N ASP A 63 0.74 -17.19 15.22
CA ASP A 63 1.83 -17.37 14.24
C ASP A 63 1.76 -16.37 13.07
N ILE A 64 0.79 -15.45 13.06
CA ILE A 64 0.62 -14.48 11.98
C ILE A 64 1.65 -13.35 12.14
N PRO A 65 2.43 -13.03 11.10
CA PRO A 65 3.42 -11.96 11.18
C PRO A 65 2.78 -10.60 11.44
N VAL A 66 3.44 -9.79 12.27
CA VAL A 66 3.05 -8.40 12.54
C VAL A 66 4.13 -7.49 11.97
N VAL A 67 3.78 -6.70 10.96
CA VAL A 67 4.71 -5.82 10.24
C VAL A 67 4.39 -4.35 10.53
N GLN A 68 5.43 -3.54 10.78
CA GLN A 68 5.26 -2.09 10.90
C GLN A 68 5.06 -1.48 9.52
N SER A 69 4.08 -0.59 9.40
CA SER A 69 3.76 0.13 8.18
C SER A 69 3.80 1.63 8.43
N ASP A 70 4.21 2.39 7.41
CA ASP A 70 4.20 3.85 7.41
C ASP A 70 2.83 4.46 7.10
N ARG A 71 1.81 3.63 6.83
CA ARG A 71 0.43 4.11 6.63
C ARG A 71 -0.14 4.75 7.88
N GLY A 72 -1.12 5.65 7.69
CA GLY A 72 -1.95 6.14 8.78
C GLY A 72 -2.85 5.05 9.40
N GLY A 73 -3.40 5.35 10.58
CA GLY A 73 -4.32 4.45 11.28
C GLY A 73 -3.63 3.47 12.24
N GLN A 74 -4.43 2.59 12.84
CA GLN A 74 -3.99 1.61 13.83
C GLN A 74 -3.60 0.29 13.16
N VAL A 75 -3.95 -0.85 13.78
CA VAL A 75 -3.68 -2.21 13.27
C VAL A 75 -4.77 -2.63 12.27
N THR A 76 -4.41 -3.37 11.23
CA THR A 76 -5.35 -4.09 10.36
C THR A 76 -4.81 -5.46 9.98
N PHE A 77 -5.69 -6.32 9.47
CA PHE A 77 -5.36 -7.66 8.99
C PHE A 77 -5.55 -7.77 7.47
N HIS A 78 -4.65 -8.48 6.82
CA HIS A 78 -4.75 -8.93 5.43
C HIS A 78 -4.60 -10.44 5.33
N GLY A 79 -5.25 -11.04 4.34
CA GLY A 79 -5.17 -12.48 4.09
C GLY A 79 -5.77 -12.88 2.74
N PRO A 80 -5.62 -14.16 2.33
CA PRO A 80 -6.17 -14.64 1.07
C PRO A 80 -7.69 -14.41 0.96
N GLY A 81 -8.15 -14.03 -0.23
CA GLY A 81 -9.53 -13.62 -0.50
C GLY A 81 -9.83 -12.14 -0.24
N GLN A 82 -8.89 -11.38 0.33
CA GLN A 82 -9.00 -9.94 0.50
C GLN A 82 -8.21 -9.20 -0.59
N GLN A 83 -8.91 -8.63 -1.57
CA GLN A 83 -8.27 -7.77 -2.58
C GLN A 83 -7.81 -6.46 -1.93
N VAL A 84 -6.49 -6.24 -1.93
CA VAL A 84 -5.86 -4.98 -1.55
C VAL A 84 -5.55 -4.18 -2.82
N MET A 85 -5.75 -2.86 -2.73
CA MET A 85 -5.46 -1.92 -3.82
C MET A 85 -4.54 -0.82 -3.31
N TYR A 86 -3.36 -0.70 -3.92
CA TYR A 86 -2.43 0.38 -3.65
C TYR A 86 -2.45 1.41 -4.77
N LEU A 87 -2.75 2.66 -4.41
CA LEU A 87 -2.84 3.79 -5.35
C LEU A 87 -1.54 4.58 -5.33
N LEU A 88 -0.68 4.36 -6.33
CA LEU A 88 0.62 5.03 -6.47
C LEU A 88 0.46 6.24 -7.39
N LEU A 89 -0.19 7.28 -6.87
CA LEU A 89 -0.55 8.48 -7.63
C LEU A 89 0.37 9.66 -7.29
N ASN A 90 0.70 10.48 -8.29
CA ASN A 90 1.26 11.82 -8.10
C ASN A 90 0.11 12.83 -7.96
N LEU A 91 -0.26 13.12 -6.71
CA LEU A 91 -1.38 14.01 -6.39
C LEU A 91 -1.18 15.45 -6.91
N LYS A 92 0.06 15.96 -6.89
CA LYS A 92 0.39 17.32 -7.36
C LYS A 92 0.14 17.43 -8.87
N ARG A 93 0.64 16.48 -9.65
CA ARG A 93 0.40 16.40 -11.10
C ARG A 93 -1.09 16.33 -11.41
N ARG A 94 -1.85 15.56 -10.61
CA ARG A 94 -3.30 15.41 -10.74
C ARG A 94 -4.13 16.54 -10.13
N LYS A 95 -3.50 17.52 -9.47
CA LYS A 95 -4.17 18.61 -8.74
C LYS A 95 -5.20 18.10 -7.71
N LEU A 96 -4.89 17.00 -7.03
CA LEU A 96 -5.72 16.40 -5.99
C LEU A 96 -5.24 16.81 -4.59
N GLY A 97 -6.18 17.09 -3.68
CA GLY A 97 -5.92 17.31 -2.26
C GLY A 97 -6.31 16.09 -1.42
N VAL A 98 -5.56 15.82 -0.34
CA VAL A 98 -5.86 14.70 0.59
C VAL A 98 -7.18 14.91 1.35
N ARG A 99 -7.62 16.16 1.51
CA ARG A 99 -8.84 16.56 2.23
C ARG A 99 -9.74 17.52 1.45
N SER A 100 -9.52 17.68 0.14
CA SER A 100 -10.31 18.60 -0.66
C SER A 100 -11.70 18.01 -0.91
N TRP A 101 -12.66 18.38 -0.05
CA TRP A 101 -14.10 18.26 -0.26
C TRP A 101 -14.71 19.65 -0.11
#